data_AF-A0A1F5I178-F1
#
_entry.id   AF-A0A1F5I178-F1
#
_cell.length_a   1.000
_cell.length_b   1.000
_cell.length_c   1.000
_cell.angle_alpha   90.00
_cell.angle_beta   90.00
_cell.angle_gamma   90.00
#
_symmetry.space_group_name_H-M   'P 1'
#
loop_
_entity.id
_entity.type
_entity.pdbx_description
1 polymer ?
#
loop_
_entity_poly.entity_id
_entity_poly.type
_entity_poly.pdbx_seq_one_letter_code
_entity_poly.pdbx_strand_id
1 'polypeptide(L)'
;MPSQNPTINPLQNQSLPAQAPPPIPPQPPAAQQQPITPQNTPIYAGFLLRNAALFLDTWIASIPSVLIAALLTTPIALISGEPLSQAFGKPPISIIFNSLAVILIWSYFVLTTYKFGGTLGKKVFKLQVISEDSAPITFSKAIIREIPGKIISGLILGIGYLMVAFSKEKQGLHDHLAGTHVIRTEPVTGRTKLAVFVLTIFPILFLVILVLLVAFPIFFAFRAKTTMPVNKPGLTQYASPIPKKSLVSTAALSRDAQRKNDIGLLATELEGYKVLHSNSYPEDLSALLVSTPENPSPLQALPVPPNNSEPQANYGYTKCSTNEKQEAILYTKLEETSHYYVWSSAASSTSLSASLDKPTCP
;
A
#
# COMPACT_ATOMS: atom_id res chain seq x y z
N MET A 1 94.68 -54.24 8.36
CA MET A 1 94.96 -52.91 7.76
C MET A 1 93.83 -51.97 8.17
N PRO A 2 94.02 -51.06 9.12
CA PRO A 2 92.99 -50.11 9.52
C PRO A 2 93.12 -48.78 8.75
N SER A 3 91.95 -48.23 8.45
CA SER A 3 91.66 -46.97 7.78
C SER A 3 92.26 -45.76 8.52
N GLN A 4 93.02 -44.91 7.81
CA GLN A 4 93.50 -43.62 8.31
C GLN A 4 92.44 -42.54 8.07
N ASN A 5 91.95 -41.97 9.16
CA ASN A 5 91.07 -40.81 9.19
C ASN A 5 91.95 -39.55 9.41
N PRO A 6 91.91 -38.51 8.56
CA PRO A 6 92.62 -37.28 8.82
C PRO A 6 91.82 -36.31 9.71
N THR A 7 92.43 -36.00 10.84
CA THR A 7 92.37 -34.82 11.70
C THR A 7 91.55 -33.62 11.18
N ILE A 8 90.44 -33.30 11.84
CA ILE A 8 89.76 -31.99 11.73
C ILE A 8 90.28 -31.09 12.86
N ASN A 9 90.83 -29.94 12.48
CA ASN A 9 91.31 -28.88 13.37
C ASN A 9 90.17 -28.26 14.21
N PRO A 10 90.37 -27.94 15.49
CA PRO A 10 89.39 -27.25 16.32
C PRO A 10 89.59 -25.73 16.23
N LEU A 11 89.14 -25.11 15.13
CA LEU A 11 89.09 -23.66 15.01
C LEU A 11 87.85 -23.24 14.25
N GLN A 12 86.71 -23.14 14.95
CA GLN A 12 85.61 -22.23 14.61
C GLN A 12 84.55 -22.29 15.71
N ASN A 13 84.90 -21.76 16.88
CA ASN A 13 83.91 -21.32 17.86
C ASN A 13 84.12 -19.82 18.08
N GLN A 14 83.79 -19.03 17.07
CA GLN A 14 83.58 -17.59 17.21
C GLN A 14 82.08 -17.35 17.05
N SER A 15 81.42 -17.15 18.19
CA SER A 15 80.07 -16.62 18.29
C SER A 15 79.98 -15.27 17.58
N LEU A 16 79.22 -15.20 16.49
CA LEU A 16 78.81 -13.94 15.89
C LEU A 16 78.01 -13.13 16.93
N PRO A 17 78.35 -11.85 17.18
CA PRO A 17 77.55 -11.01 18.04
C PRO A 17 76.14 -10.84 17.44
N ALA A 18 75.12 -10.99 18.28
CA ALA A 18 73.73 -10.79 17.91
C ALA A 18 73.55 -9.40 17.26
N GLN A 19 73.29 -9.38 15.96
CA GLN A 19 72.91 -8.16 15.26
C GLN A 19 71.55 -7.70 15.80
N ALA A 20 71.49 -6.47 16.30
CA ALA A 20 70.23 -5.84 16.68
C ALA A 20 69.28 -5.83 15.48
N PRO A 21 67.97 -6.07 15.67
CA PRO A 21 67.01 -6.02 14.57
C PRO A 21 67.07 -4.66 13.88
N PRO A 22 66.97 -4.61 12.54
CA PRO A 22 67.06 -3.36 11.79
C PRO A 22 65.97 -2.38 12.26
N PRO A 23 66.26 -1.06 12.29
CA PRO A 23 65.28 -0.06 12.67
C PRO A 23 64.07 -0.15 11.75
N ILE A 24 62.88 -0.26 12.36
CA ILE A 24 61.60 -0.26 11.67
C ILE A 24 61.55 1.00 10.79
N PRO A 25 61.32 0.90 9.47
CA PRO A 25 61.18 2.08 8.63
C PRO A 25 60.04 2.96 9.15
N PRO A 26 60.18 4.29 9.17
CA PRO A 26 59.13 5.18 9.66
C PRO A 26 57.84 4.87 8.91
N GLN A 27 56.83 4.45 9.66
CA GLN A 27 55.49 4.23 9.11
C GLN A 27 55.05 5.53 8.39
N PRO A 28 54.49 5.44 7.18
CA PRO A 28 53.89 6.60 6.51
C PRO A 28 52.94 7.30 7.49
N PRO A 29 52.92 8.65 7.57
CA PRO A 29 52.10 9.35 8.54
C PRO A 29 50.67 8.84 8.47
N ALA A 30 50.25 8.09 9.50
CA ALA A 30 48.84 7.84 9.71
C ALA A 30 48.19 9.21 9.72
N ALA A 31 47.25 9.43 8.79
CA ALA A 31 46.55 10.71 8.65
C ALA A 31 46.20 11.23 10.05
N GLN A 32 46.87 12.30 10.46
CA GLN A 32 46.79 12.86 11.80
C GLN A 32 45.35 13.33 12.03
N GLN A 33 44.49 12.43 12.49
CA GLN A 33 43.26 12.80 13.16
C GLN A 33 43.72 13.47 14.45
N GLN A 34 43.49 14.77 14.54
CA GLN A 34 43.86 15.58 15.69
C GLN A 34 43.42 14.86 16.98
N PRO A 35 44.33 14.61 17.95
CA PRO A 35 43.94 14.11 19.26
C PRO A 35 42.89 15.05 19.83
N ILE A 36 41.70 14.52 20.10
CA ILE A 36 40.60 15.29 20.67
C ILE A 36 41.08 15.79 22.04
N THR A 37 41.35 17.09 22.14
CA THR A 37 41.79 17.70 23.39
C THR A 37 40.64 17.59 24.41
N PRO A 38 40.87 17.07 25.63
CA PRO A 38 39.81 16.69 26.58
C PRO A 38 39.18 17.87 27.34
N GLN A 39 38.83 18.95 26.64
CA GLN A 39 38.18 20.13 27.25
C GLN A 39 36.80 20.47 26.68
N ASN A 40 36.32 19.77 25.64
CA ASN A 40 34.95 19.88 25.19
C ASN A 40 34.28 18.51 25.29
N THR A 41 33.26 18.39 26.13
CA THR A 41 32.38 17.20 26.15
C THR A 41 31.90 16.94 24.72
N PRO A 42 32.10 15.74 24.17
CA PRO A 42 31.76 15.45 22.77
C PRO A 42 30.27 15.68 22.53
N ILE A 43 29.95 16.56 21.58
CA ILE A 43 28.56 16.81 21.20
C ILE A 43 28.10 15.66 20.32
N TYR A 44 27.25 14.79 20.86
CA TYR A 44 26.71 13.66 20.12
C TYR A 44 25.79 14.09 18.97
N ALA A 45 25.91 13.40 17.84
CA ALA A 45 25.10 13.66 16.66
C ALA A 45 23.73 12.99 16.77
N GLY A 46 22.66 13.78 16.75
CA GLY A 46 21.28 13.27 16.72
C GLY A 46 20.88 12.58 15.41
N PHE A 47 19.73 11.90 15.45
CA PHE A 47 19.20 11.07 14.36
C PHE A 47 19.10 11.78 13.01
N LEU A 48 18.52 12.99 12.97
CA LEU A 48 18.27 13.71 11.71
C LEU A 48 19.55 14.06 10.95
N LEU A 49 20.64 14.41 11.63
CA LEU A 49 21.92 14.68 10.95
C LEU A 49 22.50 13.41 10.35
N ARG A 50 22.39 12.27 11.05
CA ARG A 50 22.85 10.98 10.53
C ARG A 50 22.02 10.55 9.32
N ASN A 51 20.71 10.79 9.36
CA ASN A 51 19.82 10.49 8.22
C ASN A 51 20.09 11.40 7.02
N ALA A 52 20.32 12.71 7.24
CA ALA A 52 20.71 13.63 6.18
C ALA A 52 22.04 13.24 5.52
N ALA A 53 23.03 12.85 6.35
CA ALA A 53 24.31 12.33 5.88
C ALA A 53 24.13 11.05 5.06
N LEU A 54 23.29 10.11 5.53
CA LEU A 54 22.99 8.87 4.82
C LEU A 54 22.34 9.14 3.47
N PHE A 55 21.39 10.08 3.40
CA PHE A 55 20.75 10.46 2.14
C PHE A 55 21.79 10.98 1.14
N LEU A 56 22.67 11.89 1.57
CA LEU A 56 23.77 12.39 0.73
C LEU A 56 24.71 11.25 0.30
N ASP A 57 25.03 10.31 1.20
CA ASP A 57 25.82 9.14 0.87
C ASP A 57 25.15 8.25 -0.19
N THR A 58 23.82 8.13 -0.20
CA THR A 58 23.10 7.39 -1.25
C THR A 58 23.29 8.01 -2.63
N TRP A 59 23.24 9.34 -2.74
CA TRP A 59 23.51 10.05 -4.00
C TRP A 59 24.98 9.91 -4.44
N ILE A 60 25.91 10.02 -3.50
CA ILE A 60 27.34 9.85 -3.78
C ILE A 60 27.61 8.42 -4.27
N ALA A 61 27.03 7.42 -3.60
CA ALA A 61 27.20 6.01 -3.96
C ALA A 61 26.46 5.65 -5.26
N SER A 62 25.34 6.31 -5.59
CA SER A 62 24.57 6.01 -6.80
C SER A 62 25.30 6.42 -8.07
N ILE A 63 26.14 7.46 -8.04
CA ILE A 63 26.85 7.95 -9.23
C ILE A 63 27.76 6.84 -9.82
N PRO A 64 28.70 6.24 -9.07
CA PRO A 64 29.49 5.10 -9.56
C PRO A 64 28.62 3.92 -10.02
N SER A 65 27.56 3.60 -9.27
CA SER A 65 26.67 2.49 -9.61
C SER A 65 26.00 2.70 -10.97
N VAL A 66 25.51 3.91 -11.26
CA VAL A 66 24.89 4.25 -12.55
C VAL A 66 25.91 4.22 -13.69
N LEU A 67 27.14 4.68 -13.46
CA LEU A 67 28.19 4.63 -14.49
C LEU A 67 28.56 3.18 -14.84
N ILE A 68 28.72 2.32 -13.82
CA ILE A 68 28.98 0.89 -14.03
C ILE A 68 27.78 0.23 -14.73
N ALA A 69 26.56 0.57 -14.33
CA ALA A 69 25.33 0.09 -14.97
C ALA A 69 25.35 0.40 -16.47
N ALA A 70 25.58 1.67 -16.83
CA ALA A 70 25.62 2.13 -18.20
C ALA A 70 26.75 1.45 -18.98
N LEU A 71 27.95 1.33 -18.41
CA LEU A 71 29.09 0.71 -19.08
C LEU A 71 28.84 -0.76 -19.41
N LEU A 72 28.20 -1.51 -18.50
CA LEU A 72 27.95 -2.95 -18.70
C LEU A 72 26.79 -3.22 -19.65
N THR A 73 25.76 -2.37 -19.65
CA THR A 73 24.51 -2.66 -20.37
C THR A 73 24.38 -1.97 -21.72
N THR A 74 25.03 -0.82 -21.93
CA THR A 74 24.96 -0.11 -23.21
C THR A 74 25.53 -0.92 -24.38
N PRO A 75 26.66 -1.65 -24.27
CA PRO A 75 27.16 -2.46 -25.38
C PRO A 75 26.20 -3.62 -25.70
N ILE A 76 25.62 -4.22 -24.67
CA ILE A 76 24.65 -5.32 -24.81
C ILE A 76 23.39 -4.83 -25.51
N ALA A 77 22.86 -3.67 -25.11
CA ALA A 77 21.68 -3.06 -25.73
C ALA A 77 21.93 -2.71 -27.20
N LEU A 78 23.12 -2.17 -27.52
CA LEU A 78 23.51 -1.86 -28.90
C LEU A 78 23.62 -3.13 -29.77
N ILE A 79 24.18 -4.22 -29.24
CA ILE A 79 24.32 -5.48 -29.96
C ILE A 79 22.96 -6.17 -30.13
N SER A 80 22.10 -6.15 -29.11
CA SER A 80 20.81 -6.82 -29.16
C SER A 80 19.71 -6.01 -29.86
N GLY A 81 19.94 -4.73 -30.15
CA GLY A 81 18.94 -3.82 -30.72
C GLY A 81 17.76 -3.54 -29.78
N GLU A 82 17.90 -3.87 -28.50
CA GLU A 82 16.82 -3.75 -27.51
C GLU A 82 16.92 -2.43 -26.75
N PRO A 83 15.80 -1.84 -26.29
CA PRO A 83 15.83 -0.70 -25.39
C PRO A 83 16.64 -1.03 -24.12
N LEU A 84 17.38 -0.04 -23.62
CA LEU A 84 18.27 -0.21 -22.47
C LEU A 84 17.54 -0.79 -21.24
N SER A 85 16.30 -0.38 -20.99
CA SER A 85 15.46 -0.89 -19.91
C SER A 85 15.22 -2.41 -20.00
N GLN A 86 15.08 -2.95 -21.22
CA GLN A 86 14.89 -4.38 -21.45
C GLN A 86 16.21 -5.15 -21.31
N ALA A 87 17.33 -4.56 -21.74
CA ALA A 87 18.66 -5.14 -21.54
C ALA A 87 19.01 -5.27 -20.04
N PHE A 88 18.67 -4.27 -19.23
CA PHE A 88 18.80 -4.30 -17.77
C PHE A 88 17.89 -5.34 -17.11
N GLY A 89 16.70 -5.58 -17.66
CA GLY A 89 15.73 -6.52 -17.09
C GLY A 89 16.11 -7.99 -17.24
N LYS A 90 17.11 -8.32 -18.08
CA LYS A 90 17.52 -9.70 -18.31
C LYS A 90 18.08 -10.33 -17.02
N PRO A 91 17.54 -11.48 -16.55
CA PRO A 91 17.92 -12.08 -15.27
C PRO A 91 19.43 -12.24 -15.01
N PRO A 92 20.26 -12.75 -15.94
CA PRO A 92 21.69 -12.91 -15.65
C PRO A 92 22.40 -11.56 -15.48
N ILE A 93 22.01 -10.54 -16.26
CA ILE A 93 22.62 -9.21 -16.22
C ILE A 93 22.20 -8.48 -14.93
N SER A 94 20.90 -8.53 -14.59
CA SER A 94 20.38 -7.88 -13.38
C SER A 94 20.94 -8.51 -12.11
N ILE A 95 21.11 -9.83 -12.06
CA ILE A 95 21.71 -10.51 -10.89
C ILE A 95 23.17 -10.08 -10.70
N ILE A 96 23.98 -10.10 -11.76
CA ILE A 96 25.39 -9.70 -11.68
C ILE A 96 25.49 -8.23 -11.25
N PHE A 97 24.70 -7.36 -11.89
CA PHE A 97 24.70 -5.93 -11.57
C PHE A 97 24.29 -5.65 -10.12
N ASN A 98 23.18 -6.23 -9.66
CA ASN A 98 22.71 -6.05 -8.29
C ASN A 98 23.71 -6.60 -7.27
N SER A 99 24.31 -7.75 -7.54
CA SER A 99 25.34 -8.34 -6.66
C SER A 99 26.57 -7.43 -6.55
N LEU A 100 27.05 -6.91 -7.69
CA LEU A 100 28.17 -5.98 -7.72
C LEU A 100 27.84 -4.66 -7.01
N ALA A 101 26.64 -4.12 -7.23
CA ALA A 101 26.18 -2.90 -6.57
C ALA A 101 26.13 -3.05 -5.05
N VAL A 102 25.64 -4.20 -4.54
CA VAL A 102 25.65 -4.53 -3.11
C VAL A 102 27.09 -4.59 -2.59
N ILE A 103 27.99 -5.30 -3.25
CA ILE A 103 29.39 -5.38 -2.80
C ILE A 103 30.03 -3.99 -2.73
N LEU A 104 29.85 -3.17 -3.77
CA LEU A 104 30.42 -1.83 -3.85
C LEU A 104 29.87 -0.89 -2.77
N ILE A 105 28.56 -0.89 -2.54
CA ILE A 105 27.97 0.02 -1.55
C ILE A 105 28.39 -0.35 -0.13
N TRP A 106 28.42 -1.65 0.22
CA TRP A 106 28.85 -2.09 1.54
C TRP A 106 30.35 -1.84 1.75
N SER A 107 31.16 -2.09 0.72
CA SER A 107 32.59 -1.78 0.74
C SER A 107 32.82 -0.27 0.90
N TYR A 108 32.05 0.58 0.23
CA TYR A 108 32.10 2.03 0.40
C TYR A 108 31.85 2.42 1.86
N PHE A 109 30.74 1.96 2.46
CA PHE A 109 30.39 2.30 3.84
C PHE A 109 31.44 1.83 4.85
N VAL A 110 31.93 0.58 4.72
CA VAL A 110 32.93 0.02 5.63
C VAL A 110 34.28 0.72 5.47
N LEU A 111 34.80 0.83 4.25
CA LEU A 111 36.14 1.36 3.99
C LEU A 111 36.23 2.84 4.32
N THR A 112 35.20 3.64 3.99
CA THR A 112 35.21 5.07 4.32
C THR A 112 35.07 5.30 5.82
N THR A 113 34.22 4.53 6.50
CA THR A 113 34.08 4.61 7.96
C THR A 113 35.38 4.21 8.65
N TYR A 114 36.06 3.16 8.19
CA TYR A 114 37.35 2.74 8.74
C TYR A 114 38.47 3.76 8.49
N LYS A 115 38.68 4.18 7.23
CA LYS A 115 39.83 5.04 6.88
C LYS A 115 39.65 6.49 7.32
N PHE A 116 38.45 7.02 7.21
CA PHE A 116 38.19 8.44 7.45
C PHE A 116 37.41 8.70 8.74
N GLY A 117 37.01 7.67 9.48
CA GLY A 117 36.13 7.82 10.65
C GLY A 117 34.72 8.25 10.28
N GLY A 118 34.30 8.06 9.02
CA GLY A 118 32.98 8.42 8.53
C GLY A 118 32.92 8.43 7.01
N THR A 119 31.73 8.20 6.48
CA THR A 119 31.43 8.30 5.05
C THR A 119 31.53 9.74 4.55
N LEU A 120 31.58 9.95 3.23
CA LEU A 120 31.71 11.29 2.64
C LEU A 120 30.54 12.20 3.04
N GLY A 121 29.32 11.68 3.06
CA GLY A 121 28.15 12.41 3.54
C GLY A 121 28.28 12.80 5.00
N LYS A 122 28.74 11.88 5.86
CA LYS A 122 29.02 12.19 7.28
C LYS A 122 30.07 13.29 7.44
N LYS A 123 31.11 13.29 6.60
CA LYS A 123 32.15 14.33 6.60
C LYS A 123 31.61 15.70 6.21
N VAL A 124 30.71 15.78 5.23
CA VAL A 124 30.04 17.05 4.85
C VAL A 124 29.27 17.63 6.03
N PHE A 125 28.62 16.77 6.83
CA PHE A 125 27.92 17.17 8.06
C PHE A 125 28.82 17.25 9.30
N LYS A 126 30.14 17.14 9.13
CA LYS A 126 31.13 17.26 10.21
C LYS A 126 30.89 16.25 11.34
N LEU A 127 30.50 15.04 10.92
CA LEU A 127 30.26 13.89 11.78
C LEU A 127 31.45 12.95 11.74
N GLN A 128 31.82 12.42 12.91
CA GLN A 128 32.87 11.43 13.05
C GLN A 128 32.42 10.28 13.94
N VAL A 129 32.73 9.07 13.51
CA VAL A 129 32.55 7.82 14.24
C VAL A 129 33.82 7.53 15.02
N ILE A 130 33.68 7.36 16.34
CA ILE A 130 34.76 7.03 17.26
C ILE A 130 34.40 5.77 18.05
N SER A 131 35.40 5.08 18.59
CA SER A 131 35.20 4.04 19.61
C SER A 131 34.62 4.66 20.89
N GLU A 132 33.99 3.84 21.74
CA GLU A 132 33.62 4.25 23.10
C GLU A 132 34.83 4.76 23.90
N ASP A 133 36.01 4.16 23.68
CA ASP A 133 37.29 4.59 24.26
C ASP A 133 37.83 5.91 23.67
N SER A 134 37.04 6.62 22.85
CA SER A 134 37.43 7.81 22.09
C SER A 134 38.59 7.61 21.09
N ALA A 135 39.00 6.37 20.84
CA ALA A 135 39.97 6.00 19.83
C ALA A 135 39.36 5.96 18.41
N PRO A 136 40.19 6.05 17.35
CA PRO A 136 39.75 5.79 15.98
C PRO A 136 39.13 4.39 15.85
N ILE A 137 38.15 4.26 14.96
CA ILE A 137 37.47 2.98 14.76
C ILE A 137 38.40 1.95 14.09
N THR A 138 38.44 0.74 14.66
CA THR A 138 39.13 -0.41 14.06
C THR A 138 38.30 -1.01 12.92
N PHE A 139 38.94 -1.69 11.97
CA PHE A 139 38.27 -2.31 10.82
C PHE A 139 37.16 -3.30 11.22
N SER A 140 37.39 -4.11 12.26
CA SER A 140 36.39 -5.04 12.80
C SER A 140 35.13 -4.33 13.31
N LYS A 141 35.30 -3.30 14.14
CA LYS A 141 34.20 -2.44 14.61
C LYS A 141 33.44 -1.79 13.45
N ALA A 142 34.15 -1.32 12.41
CA ALA A 142 33.51 -0.75 11.22
C ALA A 142 32.64 -1.77 10.47
N ILE A 143 33.12 -3.01 10.30
CA ILE A 143 32.35 -4.11 9.71
C ILE A 143 31.12 -4.43 10.56
N ILE A 144 31.29 -4.68 11.86
CA ILE A 144 30.18 -5.06 12.76
C ILE A 144 29.10 -3.97 12.77
N ARG A 145 29.53 -2.71 12.81
CA ARG A 145 28.64 -1.54 12.78
C ARG A 145 27.84 -1.48 11.48
N GLU A 146 28.52 -1.51 10.35
CA GLU A 146 27.92 -1.20 9.04
C GLU A 146 27.21 -2.42 8.43
N ILE A 147 27.61 -3.64 8.78
CA ILE A 147 27.06 -4.88 8.23
C ILE A 147 25.95 -5.46 9.14
N PRO A 148 26.23 -6.29 10.15
CA PRO A 148 25.18 -6.90 10.96
C PRO A 148 24.42 -5.86 11.79
N GLY A 149 25.09 -4.84 12.32
CA GLY A 149 24.45 -3.81 13.15
C GLY A 149 23.33 -3.08 12.42
N LYS A 150 23.60 -2.63 11.19
CA LYS A 150 22.58 -1.97 10.35
C LYS A 150 21.50 -2.91 9.85
N ILE A 151 21.83 -4.16 9.50
CA ILE A 151 20.83 -5.18 9.12
C ILE A 151 19.86 -5.41 10.27
N ILE A 152 20.38 -5.72 11.46
CA ILE A 152 19.56 -6.01 12.64
C ILE A 152 18.72 -4.79 12.99
N SER A 153 19.32 -3.59 12.98
CA SER A 153 18.58 -2.33 13.22
C SER A 153 17.42 -2.12 12.24
N GLY A 154 17.57 -2.57 10.98
CA GLY A 154 16.51 -2.53 9.96
C GLY A 154 15.46 -3.63 10.14
N LEU A 155 15.87 -4.85 10.47
CA LEU A 155 14.99 -6.01 10.67
C LEU A 155 13.99 -5.79 11.81
N ILE A 156 14.38 -5.09 12.88
CA ILE A 156 13.48 -4.70 13.97
C ILE A 156 12.61 -3.47 13.61
N LEU A 157 12.13 -3.40 12.36
CA LEU A 157 11.30 -2.31 11.83
C LEU A 157 11.90 -0.90 12.02
N GLY A 158 13.23 -0.80 12.00
CA GLY A 158 13.94 0.47 12.18
C GLY A 158 14.02 0.95 13.63
N ILE A 159 13.52 0.21 14.62
CA ILE A 159 13.59 0.57 16.05
C ILE A 159 15.04 0.80 16.48
N GLY A 160 15.98 0.00 15.97
CA GLY A 160 17.40 0.14 16.26
C GLY A 160 18.01 1.47 15.81
N TYR A 161 17.42 2.11 14.79
CA TYR A 161 17.80 3.46 14.38
C TYR A 161 17.10 4.54 15.22
N LEU A 162 15.84 4.31 15.64
CA LEU A 162 15.07 5.23 16.47
C LEU A 162 15.65 5.38 17.89
N MET A 163 16.37 4.38 18.41
CA MET A 163 17.09 4.46 19.70
C MET A 163 18.01 5.70 19.79
N VAL A 164 18.58 6.15 18.66
CA VAL A 164 19.41 7.36 18.57
C VAL A 164 18.65 8.60 19.03
N ALA A 165 17.33 8.68 18.82
CA ALA A 165 16.55 9.85 19.21
C ALA A 165 16.40 9.96 20.74
N PHE A 166 16.23 8.81 21.42
CA PHE A 166 15.90 8.72 22.84
C PHE A 166 17.12 8.54 23.76
N SER A 167 18.21 7.97 23.26
CA SER A 167 19.43 7.75 24.06
C SER A 167 20.12 9.08 24.41
N LYS A 168 20.69 9.15 25.62
CA LYS A 168 21.47 10.31 26.11
C LYS A 168 22.73 10.53 25.26
N GLU A 169 23.41 9.44 24.91
CA GLU A 169 24.62 9.42 24.08
C GLU A 169 24.29 9.33 22.58
N LYS A 170 22.99 9.40 22.24
CA LYS A 170 22.47 9.28 20.87
C LYS A 170 22.97 8.00 20.18
N GLN A 171 23.11 6.89 20.89
CA GLN A 171 23.51 5.61 20.30
C GLN A 171 22.31 4.85 19.71
N GLY A 172 22.52 4.26 18.53
CA GLY A 172 21.61 3.27 17.95
C GLY A 172 22.02 1.85 18.30
N LEU A 173 21.19 0.86 17.94
CA LEU A 173 21.52 -0.55 18.17
C LEU A 173 22.81 -0.97 17.45
N HIS A 174 23.00 -0.48 16.23
CA HIS A 174 24.23 -0.69 15.45
C HIS A 174 25.46 -0.02 16.06
N ASP A 175 25.28 1.08 16.81
CA ASP A 175 26.35 1.77 17.52
C ASP A 175 26.77 0.97 18.76
N HIS A 176 25.79 0.50 19.54
CA HIS A 176 26.00 -0.34 20.72
C HIS A 176 26.66 -1.67 20.37
N LEU A 177 26.21 -2.34 19.30
CA LEU A 177 26.78 -3.63 18.88
C LEU A 177 28.27 -3.50 18.51
N ALA A 178 28.68 -2.34 18.00
CA ALA A 178 30.05 -2.08 17.61
C ALA A 178 30.89 -1.37 18.68
N GLY A 179 30.28 -0.94 19.79
CA GLY A 179 30.93 -0.11 20.82
C GLY A 179 31.47 1.19 20.24
N THR A 180 30.60 1.97 19.58
CA THR A 180 30.99 3.22 18.86
C THR A 180 30.04 4.38 19.13
N HIS A 181 30.54 5.60 19.04
CA HIS A 181 29.79 6.85 19.12
C HIS A 181 29.92 7.67 17.84
N VAL A 182 28.89 8.47 17.53
CA VAL A 182 28.98 9.48 16.47
C VAL A 182 28.94 10.87 17.09
N ILE A 183 30.05 11.56 16.97
CA ILE A 183 30.27 12.91 17.49
C ILE A 183 30.24 13.93 16.37
N ARG A 184 30.01 15.20 16.75
CA ARG A 184 30.15 16.35 15.86
C ARG A 184 31.51 17.01 16.12
N THR A 185 32.22 17.31 15.05
CA THR A 185 33.49 18.05 15.15
C THR A 185 33.27 19.56 15.18
N GLU A 186 32.09 20.05 14.77
CA GLU A 186 31.75 21.47 14.73
C GLU A 186 30.28 21.76 15.06
N PRO A 187 29.95 23.00 15.49
CA PRO A 187 28.58 23.41 15.76
C PRO A 187 27.73 23.50 14.48
N VAL A 188 26.43 23.22 14.62
CA VAL A 188 25.48 23.19 13.50
C VAL A 188 25.09 24.61 13.09
N THR A 189 25.47 25.01 11.88
CA THR A 189 25.06 26.31 11.30
C THR A 189 23.59 26.32 10.86
N GLY A 190 23.00 27.50 10.68
CA GLY A 190 21.62 27.64 10.17
C GLY A 190 21.41 26.99 8.80
N ARG A 191 22.40 27.11 7.89
CA ARG A 191 22.39 26.43 6.59
C ARG A 191 22.38 24.92 6.72
N THR A 192 23.15 24.37 7.67
CA THR A 192 23.14 22.93 7.96
C THR A 192 21.79 22.46 8.45
N LYS A 193 21.10 23.24 9.31
CA LYS A 193 19.74 22.90 9.76
C LYS A 193 18.75 22.87 8.59
N LEU A 194 18.81 23.85 7.69
CA LEU A 194 17.99 23.89 6.48
C LEU A 194 18.29 22.69 5.57
N ALA A 195 19.57 22.40 5.32
CA ALA A 195 19.98 21.24 4.52
C ALA A 195 19.49 19.92 5.13
N VAL A 196 19.59 19.76 6.45
CA VAL A 196 19.04 18.58 7.15
C VAL A 196 17.53 18.51 6.97
N PHE A 197 16.81 19.63 7.14
CA PHE A 197 15.36 19.66 6.96
C PHE A 197 14.96 19.25 5.54
N VAL A 198 15.59 19.84 4.52
CA VAL A 198 15.33 19.53 3.11
C VAL A 198 15.71 18.08 2.78
N LEU A 199 16.85 17.57 3.25
CA LEU A 199 17.29 16.21 2.91
C LEU A 199 16.57 15.11 3.69
N THR A 200 15.87 15.43 4.79
CA THR A 200 15.20 14.43 5.62
C THR A 200 13.69 14.53 5.58
N ILE A 201 13.12 15.72 5.76
CA ILE A 201 11.67 15.90 5.85
C ILE A 201 11.04 15.88 4.46
N PHE A 202 11.67 16.49 3.45
CA PHE A 202 11.10 16.54 2.10
C PHE A 202 10.97 15.14 1.46
N PRO A 203 11.96 14.23 1.49
CA PRO A 203 11.79 12.89 0.95
C PRO A 203 10.76 12.06 1.71
N ILE A 204 10.68 12.22 3.03
CA ILE A 204 9.67 11.52 3.85
C ILE A 204 8.28 12.01 3.48
N LEU A 205 8.08 13.33 3.40
CA LEU A 205 6.79 13.91 3.00
C LEU A 205 6.42 13.50 1.58
N PHE A 206 7.37 13.54 0.65
CA PHE A 206 7.18 13.08 -0.72
C PHE A 206 6.80 11.60 -0.78
N LEU A 207 7.47 10.74 0.00
CA LEU A 207 7.15 9.32 0.09
C LEU A 207 5.75 9.09 0.66
N VAL A 208 5.38 9.80 1.73
CA VAL A 208 4.02 9.72 2.31
C VAL A 208 2.98 10.14 1.27
N ILE A 209 3.19 11.27 0.57
CA ILE A 209 2.31 11.72 -0.51
C ILE A 209 2.23 10.67 -1.62
N LEU A 210 3.34 10.12 -2.07
CA LEU A 210 3.39 9.08 -3.10
C LEU A 210 2.63 7.82 -2.67
N VAL A 211 2.85 7.36 -1.44
CA VAL A 211 2.13 6.22 -0.87
C VAL A 211 0.64 6.52 -0.80
N LEU A 212 0.23 7.73 -0.39
CA LEU A 212 -1.17 8.12 -0.41
C LEU A 212 -1.73 8.15 -1.84
N LEU A 213 -0.98 8.67 -2.82
CA LEU A 213 -1.39 8.72 -4.23
C LEU A 213 -1.52 7.33 -4.86
N VAL A 214 -0.76 6.34 -4.41
CA VAL A 214 -0.84 4.94 -4.90
C VAL A 214 -1.87 4.14 -4.10
N ALA A 215 -1.88 4.28 -2.77
CA ALA A 215 -2.78 3.56 -1.88
C ALA A 215 -4.22 4.08 -1.99
N PHE A 216 -4.45 5.37 -2.24
CA PHE A 216 -5.80 5.92 -2.36
C PHE A 216 -6.59 5.34 -3.54
N PRO A 217 -6.04 5.26 -4.79
CA PRO A 217 -6.69 4.54 -5.88
C PRO A 217 -6.88 3.06 -5.61
N ILE A 218 -5.89 2.38 -5.00
CA ILE A 218 -5.99 0.95 -4.68
C ILE A 218 -7.08 0.71 -3.63
N PHE A 219 -7.11 1.52 -2.58
CA PHE A 219 -8.14 1.49 -1.54
C PHE A 219 -9.52 1.79 -2.11
N PHE A 220 -9.62 2.79 -2.98
CA PHE A 220 -10.88 3.15 -3.65
C PHE A 220 -11.35 2.05 -4.62
N ALA A 221 -10.45 1.44 -5.38
CA ALA A 221 -10.73 0.29 -6.24
C ALA A 221 -11.15 -0.94 -5.42
N PHE A 222 -10.52 -1.17 -4.26
CA PHE A 222 -10.90 -2.23 -3.33
C PHE A 222 -12.28 -1.96 -2.70
N ARG A 223 -12.53 -0.72 -2.24
CA ARG A 223 -13.84 -0.26 -1.78
C ARG A 223 -14.92 -0.46 -2.84
N ALA A 224 -14.65 -0.03 -4.08
CA ALA A 224 -15.55 -0.19 -5.22
C ALA A 224 -15.86 -1.67 -5.51
N LYS A 225 -14.89 -2.56 -5.31
CA LYS A 225 -15.06 -4.01 -5.46
C LYS A 225 -15.88 -4.64 -4.31
N THR A 226 -15.79 -4.09 -3.09
CA THR A 226 -16.60 -4.53 -1.94
C THR A 226 -18.02 -3.96 -1.94
N THR A 227 -18.22 -2.79 -2.55
CA THR A 227 -19.54 -2.29 -2.92
C THR A 227 -19.91 -2.86 -4.28
N MET A 228 -20.05 -4.19 -4.39
CA MET A 228 -20.83 -4.69 -5.50
C MET A 228 -22.24 -4.12 -5.33
N PRO A 229 -22.85 -3.46 -6.33
CA PRO A 229 -24.30 -3.47 -6.39
C PRO A 229 -24.72 -4.94 -6.35
N VAL A 230 -25.81 -5.25 -5.64
CA VAL A 230 -26.48 -6.54 -5.74
C VAL A 230 -26.79 -6.74 -7.24
N ASN A 231 -25.91 -7.44 -7.94
CA ASN A 231 -26.08 -7.71 -9.35
C ASN A 231 -26.99 -8.92 -9.44
N LYS A 232 -28.26 -8.67 -9.76
CA LYS A 232 -29.09 -9.66 -10.43
C LYS A 232 -28.30 -10.09 -11.67
N PRO A 233 -27.93 -11.37 -11.82
CA PRO A 233 -27.06 -11.78 -12.92
C PRO A 233 -27.78 -11.55 -14.26
N GLY A 234 -27.14 -10.87 -15.21
CA GLY A 234 -27.56 -11.00 -16.61
C GLY A 234 -27.41 -9.82 -17.59
N LEU A 235 -26.60 -8.79 -17.35
CA LEU A 235 -26.32 -7.79 -18.38
C LEU A 235 -24.82 -7.73 -18.68
N THR A 236 -24.50 -7.91 -19.97
CA THR A 236 -23.18 -7.82 -20.64
C THR A 236 -22.28 -9.07 -20.70
N GLN A 237 -22.79 -10.22 -21.15
CA GLN A 237 -22.06 -11.05 -22.14
C GLN A 237 -22.97 -12.14 -22.74
N TYR A 238 -23.75 -11.82 -23.76
CA TYR A 238 -24.26 -12.79 -24.73
C TYR A 238 -24.34 -12.08 -26.09
N ALA A 239 -23.17 -11.81 -26.68
CA ALA A 239 -23.07 -11.70 -28.14
C ALA A 239 -23.11 -13.14 -28.68
N SER A 240 -24.28 -13.74 -28.60
CA SER A 240 -24.65 -14.92 -29.37
C SER A 240 -25.70 -14.46 -30.38
N PRO A 241 -25.75 -15.04 -31.59
CA PRO A 241 -26.77 -14.66 -32.56
C PRO A 241 -28.12 -14.96 -31.93
N ILE A 242 -28.87 -13.90 -31.60
CA ILE A 242 -30.21 -14.01 -31.03
C ILE A 242 -31.05 -14.77 -32.06
N PRO A 243 -31.61 -15.94 -31.72
CA PRO A 243 -32.60 -16.57 -32.59
C PRO A 243 -33.78 -15.60 -32.67
N LYS A 244 -34.14 -15.19 -33.88
CA LYS A 244 -35.25 -14.29 -34.18
C LYS A 244 -36.53 -14.77 -33.47
N LYS A 245 -36.81 -14.27 -32.27
CA LYS A 245 -38.11 -14.39 -31.63
C LYS A 245 -38.44 -13.09 -30.90
N SER A 246 -39.38 -12.37 -31.51
CA SER A 246 -40.09 -11.15 -31.12
C SER A 246 -39.26 -9.98 -30.61
N LEU A 247 -39.16 -8.94 -31.44
CA LEU A 247 -38.92 -7.55 -31.02
C LEU A 247 -39.96 -7.15 -29.97
N VAL A 248 -39.64 -7.31 -28.69
CA VAL A 248 -40.39 -6.70 -27.59
C VAL A 248 -40.09 -5.20 -27.64
N SER A 249 -41.11 -4.36 -27.77
CA SER A 249 -40.91 -2.91 -27.78
C SER A 249 -40.38 -2.47 -26.40
N THR A 250 -39.27 -1.75 -26.35
CA THR A 250 -38.73 -1.15 -25.13
C THR A 250 -39.76 -0.29 -24.39
N ALA A 251 -40.75 0.22 -25.13
CA ALA A 251 -41.89 0.96 -24.61
C ALA A 251 -42.88 0.08 -23.81
N ALA A 252 -43.06 -1.20 -24.16
CA ALA A 252 -43.91 -2.12 -23.39
C ALA A 252 -43.30 -2.45 -22.03
N LEU A 253 -41.98 -2.63 -21.99
CA LEU A 253 -41.22 -2.88 -20.77
C LEU A 253 -41.29 -1.71 -19.78
N SER A 254 -41.16 -0.46 -20.26
CA SER A 254 -41.28 0.72 -19.38
C SER A 254 -42.71 0.91 -18.87
N ARG A 255 -43.73 0.62 -19.68
CA ARG A 255 -45.14 0.62 -19.27
C ARG A 255 -45.46 -0.44 -18.21
N ASP A 256 -44.93 -1.65 -18.37
CA ASP A 256 -45.08 -2.73 -17.39
C ASP A 256 -44.38 -2.42 -16.06
N ALA A 257 -43.25 -1.70 -16.10
CA ALA A 257 -42.60 -1.20 -14.88
C ALA A 257 -43.46 -0.14 -14.17
N GLN A 258 -44.09 0.77 -14.92
CA GLN A 258 -45.02 1.76 -14.36
C GLN A 258 -46.24 1.09 -13.70
N ARG A 259 -46.87 0.12 -14.38
CA ARG A 259 -48.01 -0.64 -13.83
C ARG A 259 -47.69 -1.34 -12.51
N LYS A 260 -46.47 -1.87 -12.37
CA LYS A 260 -46.02 -2.52 -11.12
C LYS A 260 -45.82 -1.50 -9.99
N ASN A 261 -45.26 -0.33 -10.30
CA ASN A 261 -45.09 0.74 -9.31
C ASN A 261 -46.44 1.25 -8.81
N ASP A 262 -47.42 1.43 -9.70
CA ASP A 262 -48.76 1.89 -9.35
C ASP A 262 -49.49 0.88 -8.44
N ILE A 263 -49.37 -0.42 -8.70
CA ILE A 263 -49.89 -1.48 -7.81
C ILE A 263 -49.23 -1.41 -6.43
N GLY A 264 -47.92 -1.16 -6.35
CA GLY A 264 -47.20 -1.03 -5.08
C GLY A 264 -47.63 0.19 -4.27
N LEU A 265 -47.92 1.31 -4.94
CA LEU A 265 -48.46 2.51 -4.32
C LEU A 265 -49.86 2.22 -3.73
N LEU A 266 -50.76 1.66 -4.54
CA LEU A 266 -52.12 1.31 -4.10
C LEU A 266 -52.13 0.30 -2.95
N ALA A 267 -51.24 -0.70 -2.99
CA ALA A 267 -51.05 -1.66 -1.92
C ALA A 267 -50.66 -1.00 -0.58
N THR A 268 -49.74 -0.05 -0.64
CA THR A 268 -49.28 0.69 0.55
C THR A 268 -50.41 1.50 1.17
N GLU A 269 -51.22 2.15 0.34
CA GLU A 269 -52.38 2.92 0.79
C GLU A 269 -53.50 2.04 1.33
N LEU A 270 -53.74 0.87 0.75
CA LEU A 270 -54.70 -0.11 1.27
C LEU A 270 -54.30 -0.63 2.66
N GLU A 271 -53.02 -0.90 2.89
CA GLU A 271 -52.52 -1.28 4.22
C GLU A 271 -52.65 -0.12 5.22
N GLY A 272 -52.38 1.12 4.79
CA GLY A 272 -52.63 2.32 5.60
C GLY A 272 -54.11 2.45 5.99
N TYR A 273 -55.01 2.28 5.01
CA TYR A 273 -56.46 2.32 5.23
C TYR A 273 -56.92 1.26 6.24
N LYS A 274 -56.40 0.04 6.13
CA LYS A 274 -56.73 -1.09 7.02
C LYS A 274 -56.38 -0.81 8.48
N VAL A 275 -55.22 -0.19 8.73
CA VAL A 275 -54.79 0.20 10.09
C VAL A 275 -55.78 1.19 10.70
N LEU A 276 -56.32 2.10 9.89
CA LEU A 276 -57.22 3.16 10.34
C LEU A 276 -58.68 2.69 10.49
N HIS A 277 -59.10 1.68 9.74
CA HIS A 277 -60.49 1.21 9.68
C HIS A 277 -60.67 -0.17 10.33
N SER A 278 -60.07 -0.38 11.51
CA SER A 278 -60.25 -1.59 12.33
C SER A 278 -60.00 -2.90 11.57
N ASN A 279 -58.89 -2.98 10.84
CA ASN A 279 -58.49 -4.14 10.02
C ASN A 279 -59.42 -4.48 8.84
N SER A 280 -60.18 -3.51 8.34
CA SER A 280 -61.05 -3.69 7.16
C SER A 280 -60.54 -2.94 5.91
N TYR A 281 -60.71 -3.56 4.75
CA TYR A 281 -60.40 -2.95 3.44
C TYR A 281 -61.64 -2.28 2.83
N PRO A 282 -61.48 -1.25 1.99
CA PRO A 282 -62.60 -0.53 1.37
C PRO A 282 -63.31 -1.40 0.31
N GLU A 283 -64.58 -1.12 0.02
CA GLU A 283 -65.33 -1.80 -1.05
C GLU A 283 -64.87 -1.37 -2.46
N ASP A 284 -64.41 -0.12 -2.59
CA ASP A 284 -63.89 0.42 -3.84
C ASP A 284 -62.63 1.26 -3.61
N LEU A 285 -61.75 1.29 -4.60
CA LEU A 285 -60.49 2.05 -4.60
C LEU A 285 -60.72 3.56 -4.46
N SER A 286 -61.88 4.07 -4.87
CA SER A 286 -62.24 5.49 -4.71
C SER A 286 -62.27 5.95 -3.25
N ALA A 287 -62.47 5.04 -2.30
CA ALA A 287 -62.42 5.35 -0.87
C ALA A 287 -61.03 5.82 -0.42
N LEU A 288 -59.97 5.45 -1.14
CA LEU A 288 -58.61 5.91 -0.86
C LEU A 288 -58.40 7.39 -1.18
N LEU A 289 -59.27 8.02 -1.98
CA LEU A 289 -59.16 9.45 -2.33
C LEU A 289 -59.84 10.38 -1.31
N VAL A 290 -60.59 9.82 -0.36
CA VAL A 290 -61.34 10.61 0.62
C VAL A 290 -60.37 11.16 1.67
N SER A 291 -60.10 12.46 1.61
CA SER A 291 -59.32 13.16 2.63
C SER A 291 -60.24 13.70 3.72
N THR A 292 -59.92 13.39 4.98
CA THR A 292 -60.61 13.98 6.14
C THR A 292 -59.64 14.91 6.89
N PRO A 293 -60.12 15.92 7.63
CA PRO A 293 -59.26 16.81 8.41
C PRO A 293 -58.38 16.08 9.45
N GLU A 294 -58.83 14.91 9.92
CA GLU A 294 -58.13 14.06 10.89
C GLU A 294 -57.14 13.10 10.22
N ASN A 295 -57.34 12.77 8.94
CA ASN A 295 -56.47 11.87 8.18
C ASN A 295 -56.40 12.31 6.70
N PRO A 296 -55.34 13.04 6.30
CA PRO A 296 -55.17 13.45 4.92
C PRO A 296 -54.82 12.25 4.05
N SER A 297 -55.61 12.02 2.99
CA SER A 297 -55.26 11.00 2.00
C SER A 297 -53.97 11.39 1.26
N PRO A 298 -52.97 10.49 1.12
CA PRO A 298 -51.78 10.73 0.33
C PRO A 298 -52.05 10.77 -1.18
N LEU A 299 -53.19 10.21 -1.63
CA LEU A 299 -53.55 10.12 -3.03
C LEU A 299 -54.46 11.28 -3.46
N GLN A 300 -53.96 12.10 -4.40
CA GLN A 300 -54.76 13.16 -5.03
C GLN A 300 -55.62 12.63 -6.19
N ALA A 301 -55.20 11.54 -6.83
CA ALA A 301 -55.93 10.82 -7.88
C ALA A 301 -55.49 9.36 -7.91
N LEU A 302 -56.35 8.46 -8.39
CA LEU A 302 -55.98 7.07 -8.61
C LEU A 302 -55.06 6.97 -9.84
N PRO A 303 -53.98 6.16 -9.77
CA PRO A 303 -53.09 5.97 -10.90
C PRO A 303 -53.84 5.28 -12.05
N VAL A 304 -53.58 5.73 -13.27
CA VAL A 304 -54.19 5.22 -14.50
C VAL A 304 -53.12 4.47 -15.30
N PRO A 305 -53.40 3.24 -15.78
CA PRO A 305 -52.43 2.50 -16.55
C PRO A 305 -52.02 3.24 -17.83
N PRO A 306 -50.77 3.06 -18.31
CA PRO A 306 -50.31 3.69 -19.53
C PRO A 306 -50.88 2.98 -20.78
N ASN A 307 -51.35 3.79 -21.73
CA ASN A 307 -51.92 3.44 -23.05
C ASN A 307 -53.27 2.70 -22.99
N ASN A 308 -54.35 3.47 -22.87
CA ASN A 308 -55.71 2.95 -22.72
C ASN A 308 -56.40 2.92 -24.08
N SER A 309 -56.56 1.74 -24.67
CA SER A 309 -57.54 1.53 -25.74
C SER A 309 -58.96 1.33 -25.20
N GLU A 310 -59.14 1.18 -23.89
CA GLU A 310 -60.43 1.04 -23.21
C GLU A 310 -60.60 2.14 -22.13
N PRO A 311 -61.68 2.96 -22.17
CA PRO A 311 -61.78 4.17 -21.34
C PRO A 311 -61.98 3.97 -19.83
N GLN A 312 -62.01 2.74 -19.29
CA GLN A 312 -62.33 2.47 -17.88
C GLN A 312 -61.65 1.23 -17.27
N ALA A 313 -60.47 0.82 -17.75
CA ALA A 313 -59.72 -0.25 -17.09
C ALA A 313 -58.85 0.33 -15.95
N ASN A 314 -59.46 0.65 -14.82
CA ASN A 314 -58.72 0.88 -13.57
C ASN A 314 -57.95 -0.40 -13.18
N TYR A 315 -56.93 -0.25 -12.35
CA TYR A 315 -56.27 -1.39 -11.71
C TYR A 315 -57.31 -2.31 -11.06
N GLY A 316 -57.22 -3.62 -11.30
CA GLY A 316 -58.19 -4.57 -10.79
C GLY A 316 -58.07 -4.69 -9.28
N TYR A 317 -59.18 -4.52 -8.58
CA TYR A 317 -59.27 -4.67 -7.12
C TYR A 317 -60.40 -5.61 -6.76
N THR A 318 -60.12 -6.53 -5.85
CA THR A 318 -61.12 -7.44 -5.28
C THR A 318 -60.87 -7.55 -3.78
N LYS A 319 -61.92 -7.28 -3.00
CA LYS A 319 -61.95 -7.57 -1.56
C LYS A 319 -62.49 -8.98 -1.35
N CYS A 320 -61.78 -9.80 -0.59
CA CYS A 320 -62.17 -11.15 -0.18
C CYS A 320 -62.45 -11.16 1.33
N SER A 321 -63.52 -11.81 1.76
CA SER A 321 -63.88 -11.93 3.18
C SER A 321 -64.10 -13.39 3.52
N THR A 322 -63.17 -14.00 4.27
CA THR A 322 -63.20 -15.43 4.58
C THR A 322 -63.24 -15.62 6.09
N ASN A 323 -64.40 -16.05 6.63
CA ASN A 323 -64.71 -16.55 7.99
C ASN A 323 -63.93 -16.03 9.22
N GLU A 324 -63.35 -14.81 9.16
CA GLU A 324 -62.78 -13.95 10.23
C GLU A 324 -61.61 -13.07 9.75
N LYS A 325 -61.15 -13.20 8.49
CA LYS A 325 -60.11 -12.34 7.89
C LYS A 325 -60.60 -11.66 6.61
N GLN A 326 -60.32 -10.36 6.49
CA GLN A 326 -60.48 -9.61 5.25
C GLN A 326 -59.15 -9.57 4.50
N GLU A 327 -59.20 -9.85 3.21
CA GLU A 327 -58.06 -9.85 2.31
C GLU A 327 -58.35 -8.95 1.10
N ALA A 328 -57.32 -8.28 0.60
CA ALA A 328 -57.40 -7.44 -0.59
C ALA A 328 -56.45 -7.99 -1.66
N ILE A 329 -56.95 -8.06 -2.90
CA ILE A 329 -56.19 -8.46 -4.07
C ILE A 329 -56.17 -7.29 -5.06
N LEU A 330 -54.98 -6.87 -5.45
CA LEU A 330 -54.74 -5.90 -6.53
C LEU A 330 -54.08 -6.60 -7.71
N TYR A 331 -54.51 -6.30 -8.93
CA TYR A 331 -53.93 -6.91 -10.12
C TYR A 331 -53.95 -6.02 -11.36
N THR A 332 -52.99 -6.30 -12.25
CA THR A 332 -52.90 -5.66 -13.57
C THR A 332 -52.36 -6.65 -14.60
N LYS A 333 -52.81 -6.53 -15.84
CA LYS A 333 -52.27 -7.33 -16.95
C LYS A 333 -51.02 -6.67 -17.52
N LEU A 334 -49.95 -7.44 -17.68
CA LEU A 334 -48.70 -6.98 -18.28
C LEU A 334 -48.77 -7.11 -19.80
N GLU A 335 -48.25 -6.13 -20.53
CA GLU A 335 -48.22 -6.11 -22.00
C GLU A 335 -47.20 -7.10 -22.57
N GLU A 336 -46.03 -7.25 -21.94
CA GLU A 336 -44.96 -8.11 -22.47
C GLU A 336 -45.35 -9.58 -22.44
N THR A 337 -45.94 -10.01 -21.32
CA THR A 337 -46.18 -11.44 -21.04
C THR A 337 -47.65 -11.82 -21.16
N SER A 338 -48.56 -10.84 -21.25
CA SER A 338 -50.01 -11.06 -21.09
C SER A 338 -50.40 -11.72 -19.76
N HIS A 339 -49.48 -11.84 -18.80
CA HIS A 339 -49.73 -12.41 -17.47
C HIS A 339 -50.25 -11.34 -16.51
N TYR A 340 -50.95 -11.76 -15.47
CA TYR A 340 -51.36 -10.86 -14.39
C TYR A 340 -50.24 -10.70 -13.35
N TYR A 341 -49.93 -9.45 -13.02
CA TYR A 341 -49.17 -9.08 -11.84
C TYR A 341 -50.15 -8.86 -10.69
N VAL A 342 -49.95 -9.54 -9.56
CA VAL A 342 -50.89 -9.60 -8.45
C VAL A 342 -50.20 -9.25 -7.14
N TRP A 343 -50.85 -8.43 -6.32
CA TRP A 343 -50.53 -8.19 -4.92
C TRP A 343 -51.69 -8.70 -4.05
N SER A 344 -51.36 -9.37 -2.95
CA SER A 344 -52.34 -9.89 -1.98
C SER A 344 -51.88 -9.57 -0.56
N SER A 345 -52.81 -9.17 0.29
CA SER A 345 -52.56 -8.90 1.71
C SER A 345 -52.36 -10.16 2.57
N ALA A 346 -52.66 -11.35 2.03
CA ALA A 346 -52.63 -12.62 2.78
C ALA A 346 -51.22 -13.24 2.83
N ALA A 347 -50.41 -13.01 1.80
CA ALA A 347 -49.07 -13.56 1.71
C ALA A 347 -48.06 -12.60 2.38
N SER A 348 -47.43 -13.02 3.48
CA SER A 348 -46.39 -12.27 4.20
C SER A 348 -45.07 -12.09 3.43
N SER A 349 -45.11 -12.23 2.11
CA SER A 349 -44.04 -11.98 1.16
C SER A 349 -44.71 -11.91 -0.20
N THR A 350 -44.37 -10.90 -0.99
CA THR A 350 -44.80 -10.67 -2.37
C THR A 350 -44.64 -11.94 -3.22
N SER A 351 -45.61 -12.85 -3.19
CA SER A 351 -45.58 -14.07 -3.99
C SER A 351 -46.01 -13.68 -5.41
N LEU A 352 -45.00 -13.42 -6.24
CA LEU A 352 -45.13 -13.35 -7.70
C LEU A 352 -45.61 -14.71 -8.23
N SER A 353 -46.92 -14.96 -8.24
CA SER A 353 -47.50 -15.99 -9.10
C SER A 353 -48.01 -15.31 -10.37
N ALA A 354 -47.19 -15.30 -11.42
CA ALA A 354 -47.60 -14.90 -12.76
C ALA A 354 -48.52 -15.98 -13.33
N SER A 355 -49.83 -15.83 -13.12
CA SER A 355 -50.86 -16.68 -13.74
C SER A 355 -51.36 -16.04 -15.03
N LEU A 356 -51.71 -16.87 -16.02
CA LEU A 356 -52.44 -16.43 -17.22
C LEU A 356 -53.90 -16.08 -16.91
N ASP A 357 -54.45 -16.67 -15.84
CA ASP A 357 -55.84 -16.49 -15.45
C ASP A 357 -56.02 -15.31 -14.50
N LYS A 358 -57.17 -14.65 -14.59
CA LYS A 358 -57.55 -13.54 -13.70
C LYS A 358 -57.54 -14.04 -12.25
N PRO A 359 -56.86 -13.36 -11.32
CA PRO A 359 -56.83 -13.80 -9.93
C PRO A 359 -58.24 -13.75 -9.34
N THR A 360 -58.61 -14.81 -8.64
CA THR A 360 -59.88 -14.97 -7.92
C THR A 360 -59.58 -15.12 -6.43
N CYS A 361 -60.55 -14.78 -5.58
CA CYS A 361 -60.43 -15.02 -4.14
C CYS A 361 -60.25 -16.53 -3.89
N PRO A 362 -59.32 -16.93 -3.01
CA PRO A 362 -59.14 -18.34 -2.62
C PRO A 362 -60.34 -18.91 -1.87
#